data_AF-A0A6B3FDK3-F1
#
_entry.id   AF-A0A6B3FDK3-F1
#
_cell.length_a   1.000
_cell.length_b   1.000
_cell.length_c   1.000
_cell.angle_alpha   90.00
_cell.angle_beta   90.00
_cell.angle_gamma   90.00
#
_symmetry.space_group_name_H-M   'P 1'
#
loop_
_entity.id
_entity.type
_entity.pdbx_description
1 polymer ?
#
loop_
_entity_poly.entity_id
_entity_poly.type
_entity_poly.pdbx_seq_one_letter_code
_entity_poly.pdbx_strand_id
1 'polypeptide(L)'
;IVTRALLTAGHKAVGLCNVAIGFQRRFAAFLDVAPSEIHLEHVGLNHLTWELGARLGGPEGENVLPKLLTEHLDAIAENLHMPREVVTRLGVVPSYY
;
A
#
# COMPACT_ATOMS: atom_id res chain seq x y z
N ILE A 1 -4.25 16.81 -4.28
CA ILE A 1 -4.19 18.25 -4.67
C ILE A 1 -5.15 19.10 -3.82
N VAL A 2 -6.45 18.79 -3.80
CA VAL A 2 -7.47 19.54 -3.05
C VAL A 2 -7.13 19.74 -1.56
N THR A 3 -6.73 18.68 -0.86
CA THR A 3 -6.38 18.76 0.58
C THR A 3 -5.28 19.78 0.85
N ARG A 4 -4.24 19.83 -0.01
CA ARG A 4 -3.15 20.81 0.13
C ARG A 4 -3.68 22.24 0.00
N ALA A 5 -4.53 22.51 -0.99
CA ALA A 5 -5.13 23.83 -1.17
C ALA A 5 -5.97 24.26 0.04
N LEU A 6 -6.82 23.37 0.58
CA LEU A 6 -7.63 23.64 1.77
C LEU A 6 -6.78 23.93 3.01
N LEU A 7 -5.71 23.16 3.22
CA LEU A 7 -4.77 23.38 4.33
C LEU A 7 -4.02 24.71 4.18
N THR A 8 -3.55 25.04 2.97
CA THR A 8 -2.92 26.35 2.67
C THR A 8 -3.88 27.51 2.89
N ALA A 9 -5.17 27.32 2.63
CA ALA A 9 -6.22 28.31 2.91
C ALA A 9 -6.63 28.38 4.39
N GLY A 10 -6.00 27.60 5.29
CA GLY A 10 -6.23 27.65 6.73
C GLY A 10 -7.41 26.79 7.23
N HIS A 11 -7.96 25.92 6.38
CA HIS A 11 -9.02 25.00 6.78
C HIS A 11 -8.48 23.75 7.47
N LYS A 12 -9.28 23.18 8.38
CA LYS A 12 -9.05 21.83 8.92
C LYS A 12 -9.58 20.80 7.92
N ALA A 13 -8.69 20.11 7.21
CA ALA A 13 -9.07 19.16 6.18
C ALA A 13 -8.26 17.86 6.25
N VAL A 14 -8.93 16.73 5.99
CA VAL A 14 -8.31 15.41 5.82
C VAL A 14 -8.72 14.88 4.45
N GLY A 15 -7.75 14.52 3.62
CA GLY A 15 -7.99 13.86 2.34
C GLY A 15 -8.01 12.36 2.51
N LEU A 16 -9.02 11.69 1.96
CA LEU A 16 -9.13 10.24 1.97
C LEU A 16 -9.00 9.70 0.54
N CYS A 17 -8.45 8.50 0.43
CA CYS A 17 -8.33 7.72 -0.80
C CYS A 17 -8.49 6.24 -0.44
N ASN A 18 -8.80 5.40 -1.43
CA ASN A 18 -9.05 3.98 -1.24
C ASN A 18 -7.85 3.08 -1.59
N VAL A 19 -6.75 3.63 -2.13
CA VAL A 19 -5.60 2.82 -2.58
C VAL A 19 -4.97 2.04 -1.43
N ALA A 20 -4.59 2.71 -0.34
CA ALA A 20 -3.97 2.07 0.83
C ALA A 20 -4.85 0.98 1.45
N ILE A 21 -6.13 1.27 1.70
CA ILE A 21 -7.07 0.27 2.26
C ILE A 21 -7.31 -0.89 1.29
N GLY A 22 -7.25 -0.64 -0.02
CA GLY A 22 -7.31 -1.69 -1.04
C GLY A 22 -6.11 -2.65 -0.94
N PHE A 23 -4.89 -2.14 -0.81
CA PHE A 23 -3.71 -2.97 -0.60
C PHE A 23 -3.75 -3.73 0.73
N GLN A 24 -4.12 -3.07 1.83
CA GLN A 24 -4.23 -3.70 3.15
C GLN A 24 -5.12 -4.94 3.10
N ARG A 25 -6.31 -4.80 2.52
CA ARG A 25 -7.30 -5.89 2.43
C ARG A 25 -6.82 -7.04 1.54
N ARG A 26 -6.15 -6.73 0.42
CA ARG A 26 -5.59 -7.78 -0.45
C ARG A 26 -4.46 -8.54 0.24
N PHE A 27 -3.53 -7.83 0.86
CA PHE A 27 -2.42 -8.47 1.59
C PHE A 27 -2.92 -9.33 2.75
N ALA A 28 -3.92 -8.83 3.49
CA ALA A 28 -4.58 -9.61 4.52
C ALA A 28 -5.24 -10.88 3.96
N ALA A 29 -5.93 -10.77 2.82
CA ALA A 29 -6.55 -11.92 2.15
C ALA A 29 -5.51 -12.94 1.65
N PHE A 30 -4.36 -12.50 1.13
CA PHE A 30 -3.27 -13.40 0.73
C PHE A 30 -2.67 -14.16 1.91
N LEU A 31 -2.66 -13.55 3.10
CA LEU A 31 -2.08 -14.13 4.31
C LEU A 31 -3.12 -14.85 5.19
N ASP A 32 -4.40 -14.87 4.80
CA ASP A 32 -5.52 -15.40 5.59
C ASP A 32 -5.62 -14.81 7.01
N VAL A 33 -5.48 -13.48 7.12
CA VAL A 33 -5.58 -12.72 8.37
C VAL A 33 -6.63 -11.62 8.27
N ALA A 34 -7.04 -11.04 9.41
CA ALA A 34 -7.94 -9.90 9.40
C ALA A 34 -7.23 -8.64 8.86
N PRO A 35 -7.90 -7.76 8.08
CA PRO A 35 -7.28 -6.53 7.59
C PRO A 35 -6.70 -5.62 8.67
N SER A 36 -7.28 -5.64 9.88
CA SER A 36 -6.81 -4.87 11.04
C SER A 36 -5.44 -5.34 11.56
N GLU A 37 -5.00 -6.55 11.19
CA GLU A 37 -3.70 -7.09 11.60
C GLU A 37 -2.56 -6.59 10.70
N ILE A 38 -2.89 -6.02 9.54
CA ILE A 38 -1.93 -5.49 8.58
C ILE A 38 -1.79 -3.97 8.76
N HIS A 39 -0.60 -3.53 9.15
CA HIS A 39 -0.20 -2.13 9.13
C HIS A 39 0.65 -1.84 7.90
N LEU A 40 0.29 -0.82 7.11
CA LEU A 40 1.04 -0.46 5.91
C LEU A 40 2.00 0.70 6.18
N GLU A 41 3.23 0.56 5.69
CA GLU A 41 4.16 1.69 5.55
C GLU A 41 3.87 2.44 4.24
N HIS A 42 2.74 3.17 4.26
CA HIS A 42 2.21 3.88 3.11
C HIS A 42 2.80 5.30 2.99
N VAL A 43 3.47 5.61 1.88
CA VAL A 43 4.07 6.92 1.64
C VAL A 43 3.71 7.47 0.27
N GLY A 44 3.59 8.80 0.16
CA GLY A 44 3.48 9.51 -1.11
C GLY A 44 2.41 10.59 -1.11
N LEU A 45 1.84 10.83 -2.30
CA LEU A 45 0.74 11.75 -2.54
C LEU A 45 -0.49 10.97 -2.99
N ASN A 46 -1.67 11.58 -2.94
CA ASN A 46 -2.87 10.96 -3.50
C ASN A 46 -2.64 10.51 -4.96
N HIS A 47 -2.88 9.22 -5.23
CA HIS A 47 -2.64 8.51 -6.50
C HIS A 47 -1.17 8.41 -6.94
N LEU A 48 -0.22 8.72 -6.06
CA LEU A 48 1.20 8.58 -6.30
C LEU A 48 1.86 8.12 -5.00
N THR A 49 1.67 6.85 -4.69
CA THR A 49 2.05 6.24 -3.41
C THR A 49 2.86 4.97 -3.59
N TRP A 50 3.53 4.55 -2.52
CA TRP A 50 4.22 3.27 -2.40
C TRP A 50 3.92 2.67 -1.03
N GLU A 51 3.67 1.36 -1.00
CA GLU A 51 3.77 0.55 0.21
C GLU A 51 5.22 0.07 0.33
N LEU A 52 5.96 0.66 1.27
CA LEU A 52 7.37 0.29 1.53
C LEU A 52 7.47 -0.98 2.39
N GLY A 53 6.41 -1.29 3.12
CA GLY A 53 6.30 -2.40 4.03
C GLY A 53 4.84 -2.71 4.35
N ALA A 54 4.61 -3.95 4.74
CA ALA A 54 3.32 -4.42 5.27
C ALA A 54 3.65 -5.23 6.52
N ARG A 55 3.15 -4.81 7.69
CA ARG A 55 3.54 -5.37 8.98
C ARG A 55 2.38 -6.10 9.63
N LEU A 56 2.63 -7.33 10.07
CA LEU A 56 1.68 -8.14 10.79
C LEU A 56 1.79 -7.89 12.30
N GLY A 57 0.68 -7.53 12.96
CA GLY A 57 0.64 -7.28 14.40
C GLY A 57 0.88 -5.82 14.80
N GLY A 58 0.75 -4.89 13.86
CA GLY A 58 0.86 -3.44 14.11
C GLY A 58 2.16 -2.81 13.59
N PRO A 59 2.43 -1.53 13.93
CA PRO A 59 3.56 -0.76 13.37
C PRO A 59 4.96 -1.33 13.66
N GLU A 60 5.13 -2.03 14.78
CA GLU A 60 6.39 -2.70 15.16
C GLU A 60 6.39 -4.20 14.81
N GLY A 61 5.36 -4.65 14.09
CA GLY A 61 5.17 -6.03 13.69
C GLY A 61 6.17 -6.51 12.64
N GLU A 62 6.12 -7.81 12.34
CA GLU A 62 6.96 -8.43 11.31
C GLU A 62 6.61 -7.87 9.93
N ASN A 63 7.62 -7.41 9.17
CA ASN A 63 7.41 -6.98 7.79
C ASN A 63 7.24 -8.20 6.87
N VAL A 64 6.00 -8.42 6.45
CA VAL A 64 5.58 -9.52 5.57
C VAL A 64 5.56 -9.14 4.09
N LEU A 65 5.93 -7.91 3.72
CA LEU A 65 5.98 -7.50 2.31
C LEU A 65 6.94 -8.36 1.45
N PRO A 66 8.17 -8.71 1.91
CA PRO A 66 9.04 -9.60 1.13
C PRO A 66 8.42 -10.97 0.87
N LYS A 67 7.71 -11.53 1.85
CA LYS A 67 6.97 -12.79 1.71
C LYS A 67 5.87 -12.65 0.67
N LEU A 68 5.06 -11.58 0.75
CA LEU A 68 4.00 -11.28 -0.22
C LEU A 68 4.54 -11.15 -1.66
N LEU A 69 5.67 -10.45 -1.84
CA LEU A 69 6.32 -10.29 -3.14
C LEU A 69 6.99 -11.56 -3.66
N THR A 70 7.21 -12.57 -2.81
CA THR A 70 7.76 -13.87 -3.20
C THR A 70 6.63 -14.85 -3.55
N GLU A 71 5.60 -14.93 -2.70
CA GLU A 71 4.53 -15.93 -2.79
C GLU A 71 3.36 -15.48 -3.68
N HIS A 72 3.12 -14.18 -3.81
CA HIS A 72 1.95 -13.62 -4.51
C HIS A 72 2.31 -12.62 -5.61
N LEU A 73 3.55 -12.66 -6.12
CA LEU A 73 4.06 -11.71 -7.12
C LEU A 73 3.14 -11.56 -8.34
N ASP A 74 2.63 -12.67 -8.86
CA ASP A 74 1.76 -12.68 -10.05
C ASP A 74 0.48 -11.88 -9.84
N ALA A 75 -0.24 -12.19 -8.75
CA ALA A 75 -1.50 -11.52 -8.42
C ALA A 75 -1.29 -10.03 -8.09
N ILE A 76 -0.17 -9.69 -7.44
CA ILE A 76 0.20 -8.31 -7.15
C ILE A 76 0.51 -7.57 -8.46
N ALA A 77 1.38 -8.12 -9.31
CA ALA A 77 1.76 -7.51 -10.58
C ALA A 77 0.56 -7.30 -11.52
N GLU A 78 -0.36 -8.27 -11.57
CA GLU A 78 -1.63 -8.14 -12.30
C GLU A 78 -2.49 -7.00 -11.76
N ASN A 79 -2.66 -6.90 -10.44
CA ASN A 79 -3.41 -5.79 -9.82
C ASN A 79 -2.78 -4.42 -10.08
N LEU A 80 -1.46 -4.37 -10.23
CA LEU A 80 -0.72 -3.15 -10.55
C LEU A 80 -0.74 -2.81 -12.04
N HIS A 81 -1.17 -3.73 -12.91
CA HIS A 81 -0.98 -3.68 -14.35
C HIS A 81 0.49 -3.44 -14.73
N MET A 82 1.42 -4.09 -14.02
CA MET A 82 2.87 -3.95 -14.24
C MET A 82 3.54 -5.30 -14.52
N PRO A 83 4.64 -5.35 -15.28
CA PRO A 83 5.45 -6.55 -15.40
C PRO A 83 6.04 -6.97 -14.06
N ARG A 84 6.13 -8.28 -13.83
CA ARG A 84 6.68 -8.87 -12.60
C ARG A 84 8.08 -8.36 -12.31
N GLU A 85 8.91 -8.23 -13.34
CA GLU A 85 10.30 -7.80 -13.24
C GLU A 85 10.42 -6.37 -12.69
N VAL A 86 9.44 -5.50 -12.99
CA VAL A 86 9.39 -4.14 -12.45
C VAL A 86 9.11 -4.18 -10.96
N VAL A 87 8.09 -4.94 -10.55
CA VAL A 87 7.71 -5.10 -9.14
C VAL A 87 8.85 -5.72 -8.33
N THR A 88 9.48 -6.78 -8.84
CA THR A 88 10.63 -7.43 -8.21
C THR A 88 11.81 -6.48 -8.05
N ARG A 89 12.13 -5.67 -9.08
CA ARG A 89 13.24 -4.70 -9.02
C ARG A 89 12.98 -3.56 -8.04
N LEU A 90 11.73 -3.12 -7.92
CA LEU A 90 11.35 -2.07 -6.98
C LEU A 90 11.40 -2.57 -5.53
N GLY A 91 11.00 -3.82 -5.27
CA GLY A 91 10.91 -4.37 -3.91
C GLY A 91 9.84 -3.70 -3.04
N VAL A 92 8.99 -2.86 -3.65
CA VAL A 92 7.90 -2.11 -3.02
C VAL A 92 6.67 -2.15 -3.92
N VAL A 93 5.49 -1.84 -3.38
CA VAL A 93 4.23 -1.87 -4.15
C VAL A 93 3.78 -0.44 -4.47
N PRO A 94 3.93 0.05 -5.70
CA PRO A 94 3.45 1.37 -6.09
C PRO A 94 1.93 1.42 -6.23
N SER A 95 1.36 2.62 -6.23
CA SER A 95 0.00 2.88 -6.74
C SER A 95 -0.11 2.45 -8.20
N TYR A 96 -1.29 1.94 -8.60
CA TYR A 96 -1.61 1.51 -9.98
C TYR A 96 -2.10 2.66 -10.88
N TYR A 97 -1.83 3.90 -10.48
CA TYR A 97 -2.18 5.13 -11.22
C TYR A 97 -1.01 5.63 -12.04
#